data_AF-A0A8X6YDK3-F1
#
_entry.id   AF-A0A8X6YDK3-F1
#
_cell.length_a   1.000
_cell.length_b   1.000
_cell.length_c   1.000
_cell.angle_alpha   90.00
_cell.angle_beta   90.00
_cell.angle_gamma   90.00
#
_symmetry.space_group_name_H-M   'P 1'
#
loop_
_entity.id
_entity.type
_entity.pdbx_description
1 polymer ?
#
loop_
_entity_poly.entity_id
_entity_poly.type
_entity_poly.pdbx_seq_one_letter_code
_entity_poly.pdbx_strand_id
1 'polypeptide(L)'
;MKNVKIVAFCSVVYLLFVKVVGPAWMKNRDPFGLRKVMIFYNLFLVAVNAWITYNLLAHGWLNKYSWLCEPIDTSDDPIAMQVFFILRKKDSQINFLHVFHHSTVPVTAWFGVAYGPGGYNSIFPLFNAFVHIWMYLYYGLAAIGPGMQKYLWWKKHLTKLQLVQFTVMFFYFSFLWLFAPPSAILPPF
;
A
#
# COMPACT_ATOMS: atom_id res chain seq x y z
N MET A 1 5.65 -17.16 -14.11
CA MET A 1 5.32 -16.35 -15.31
C MET A 1 3.83 -16.28 -15.70
N LYS A 2 2.99 -17.31 -15.44
CA LYS A 2 1.60 -17.34 -15.92
C LYS A 2 0.69 -16.20 -15.36
N ASN A 3 0.99 -15.68 -14.17
CA ASN A 3 0.14 -14.68 -13.50
C ASN A 3 0.55 -13.22 -13.76
N VAL A 4 1.77 -12.95 -14.26
CA VAL A 4 2.24 -11.58 -14.51
C VAL A 4 1.44 -10.91 -15.63
N LYS A 5 0.98 -11.69 -16.60
CA LYS A 5 0.10 -11.23 -17.68
C LYS A 5 -1.27 -10.79 -17.15
N ILE A 6 -1.78 -11.50 -16.13
CA ILE A 6 -3.06 -11.17 -15.46
C ILE A 6 -2.91 -9.87 -14.67
N VAL A 7 -1.83 -9.72 -13.89
CA VAL A 7 -1.56 -8.48 -13.14
C VAL A 7 -1.41 -7.29 -14.09
N ALA A 8 -0.63 -7.43 -15.16
CA ALA A 8 -0.46 -6.38 -16.16
C ALA A 8 -1.79 -6.02 -16.84
N PHE A 9 -2.60 -7.01 -17.20
CA PHE A 9 -3.93 -6.80 -17.77
C PHE A 9 -4.84 -6.04 -16.81
N CYS A 10 -4.94 -6.48 -15.54
CA CYS A 10 -5.72 -5.80 -14.51
C CYS A 10 -5.26 -4.35 -14.30
N SER A 11 -3.96 -4.09 -14.28
CA SER A 11 -3.41 -2.73 -14.14
C SER A 11 -3.76 -1.84 -15.34
N VAL A 12 -3.69 -2.37 -16.56
CA VAL A 12 -4.09 -1.63 -17.77
C VAL A 12 -5.57 -1.31 -17.76
N VAL A 13 -6.42 -2.29 -17.43
CA VAL A 13 -7.88 -2.09 -17.30
C VAL A 13 -8.19 -1.05 -16.23
N TYR A 14 -7.52 -1.12 -15.08
CA TYR A 14 -7.64 -0.12 -14.02
C TYR A 14 -7.27 1.29 -14.52
N LEU A 15 -6.13 1.44 -15.20
CA LEU A 15 -5.69 2.73 -15.74
C LEU A 15 -6.68 3.29 -16.77
N LEU A 16 -7.17 2.45 -17.69
CA LEU A 16 -8.19 2.83 -18.68
C LEU A 16 -9.47 3.30 -17.99
N PHE A 17 -9.90 2.57 -16.95
CA PHE A 17 -11.08 2.94 -16.19
C PHE A 17 -10.91 4.26 -15.44
N VAL A 18 -9.78 4.45 -14.75
CA VAL A 18 -9.51 5.64 -13.93
C VAL A 18 -9.29 6.89 -14.77
N LYS A 19 -8.58 6.78 -15.90
CA LYS A 19 -8.17 7.95 -16.69
C LYS A 19 -9.14 8.29 -17.81
N VAL A 20 -9.86 7.30 -18.36
CA VAL A 20 -10.65 7.49 -19.59
C VAL A 20 -12.12 7.19 -19.34
N VAL A 21 -12.45 5.94 -19.03
CA VAL A 21 -13.86 5.47 -19.01
C VAL A 21 -14.66 6.10 -17.87
N GLY A 22 -14.12 6.08 -16.65
CA GLY A 22 -14.75 6.61 -15.46
C GLY A 22 -15.04 8.11 -15.56
N PRO A 23 -14.04 8.97 -15.85
CA PRO A 23 -14.27 10.40 -16.06
C PRO A 23 -15.24 10.71 -17.20
N ALA A 24 -15.16 10.00 -18.33
CA ALA A 24 -16.08 10.18 -19.46
C ALA A 24 -17.53 9.83 -19.08
N TRP A 25 -17.73 8.72 -18.38
CA TRP A 25 -19.05 8.28 -17.91
C TRP A 25 -19.65 9.22 -16.85
N MET A 26 -18.79 9.79 -15.99
CA MET A 26 -19.20 10.72 -14.93
C MET A 26 -19.40 12.16 -15.41
N LYS A 27 -19.00 12.53 -16.64
CA LYS A 27 -19.05 13.92 -17.14
C LYS A 27 -20.41 14.59 -16.90
N ASN A 28 -21.49 13.90 -17.26
CA ASN A 28 -22.87 14.40 -17.16
C ASN A 28 -23.67 13.85 -15.96
N ARG A 29 -22.99 13.31 -14.94
CA ARG A 29 -23.64 12.71 -13.76
C ARG A 29 -23.22 13.42 -12.48
N ASP A 30 -24.12 13.51 -11.50
CA ASP A 30 -23.78 14.02 -10.19
C ASP A 30 -22.88 13.04 -9.41
N PRO A 31 -22.02 13.55 -8.49
CA PRO A 31 -21.19 12.69 -7.67
C PRO A 31 -22.03 11.80 -6.76
N PHE A 32 -21.64 10.53 -6.61
CA PHE A 32 -22.36 9.60 -5.75
C PHE A 32 -22.15 9.93 -4.26
N GLY A 33 -23.21 9.76 -3.46
CA GLY A 33 -23.23 9.97 -2.00
C GLY A 33 -22.51 8.88 -1.19
N LEU A 34 -21.29 8.50 -1.56
CA LEU A 34 -20.55 7.34 -1.01
C LEU A 34 -19.92 7.58 0.37
N ARG A 35 -20.39 8.57 1.12
CA ARG A 35 -19.75 9.00 2.38
C ARG A 35 -19.67 7.87 3.40
N LYS A 36 -20.78 7.16 3.65
CA LYS A 36 -20.83 6.03 4.58
C LYS A 36 -19.92 4.88 4.13
N VAL A 37 -19.98 4.55 2.83
CA VAL A 37 -19.15 3.50 2.23
C VAL A 37 -17.67 3.81 2.45
N MET A 38 -17.23 5.05 2.20
CA MET A 38 -15.83 5.45 2.42
C MET A 38 -15.43 5.37 3.91
N ILE A 39 -16.31 5.74 4.84
CA ILE A 39 -15.99 5.62 6.28
C ILE A 39 -15.75 4.15 6.63
N PHE A 40 -16.69 3.26 6.32
CA PHE A 40 -16.56 1.83 6.62
C PHE A 40 -15.35 1.22 5.94
N TYR A 41 -15.14 1.54 4.67
CA TYR A 41 -14.01 1.05 3.90
C TYR A 41 -12.67 1.49 4.49
N ASN A 42 -12.50 2.77 4.83
CA ASN A 42 -11.25 3.23 5.44
C ASN A 42 -11.02 2.60 6.83
N LEU A 43 -12.07 2.43 7.63
CA LEU A 43 -11.97 1.75 8.93
C LEU A 43 -11.64 0.25 8.78
N PHE A 44 -12.23 -0.41 7.78
CA PHE A 44 -11.86 -1.78 7.42
C PHE A 44 -10.38 -1.87 7.05
N LEU A 45 -9.85 -0.89 6.29
CA LEU A 45 -8.42 -0.86 5.97
C LEU A 45 -7.53 -0.58 7.16
N VAL A 46 -7.97 0.22 8.12
CA VAL A 46 -7.27 0.36 9.40
C VAL A 46 -7.15 -1.01 10.07
N ALA A 47 -8.25 -1.76 10.18
CA ALA A 47 -8.25 -3.09 10.79
C ALA A 47 -7.35 -4.08 10.04
N VAL A 48 -7.44 -4.12 8.69
CA VAL A 48 -6.60 -5.00 7.86
C VAL A 48 -5.11 -4.64 8.01
N ASN A 49 -4.74 -3.36 7.95
CA ASN A 49 -3.33 -2.96 8.09
C ASN A 49 -2.81 -3.19 9.51
N ALA A 50 -3.65 -3.01 10.54
CA ALA A 50 -3.31 -3.35 11.92
C ALA A 50 -3.09 -4.85 12.10
N TRP A 51 -3.95 -5.68 11.50
CA TRP A 51 -3.80 -7.13 11.50
C TRP A 51 -2.53 -7.57 10.76
N ILE A 52 -2.23 -7.02 9.58
CA ILE A 52 -0.99 -7.31 8.85
C ILE A 52 0.23 -6.91 9.68
N THR A 53 0.21 -5.72 10.28
CA THR A 53 1.30 -5.22 11.13
C THR A 53 1.52 -6.14 12.32
N TYR A 54 0.45 -6.55 13.01
CA TYR A 54 0.51 -7.49 14.12
C TYR A 54 1.10 -8.83 13.69
N ASN A 55 0.64 -9.40 12.57
CA ASN A 55 1.15 -10.69 12.10
C ASN A 55 2.63 -10.63 11.72
N LEU A 56 3.06 -9.58 11.00
CA LEU A 56 4.46 -9.41 10.62
C LEU A 56 5.38 -9.18 11.84
N LEU A 57 4.91 -8.46 12.86
CA LEU A 57 5.65 -8.28 14.10
C LEU A 57 5.69 -9.57 14.93
N ALA A 58 4.53 -10.14 15.23
CA ALA A 58 4.41 -11.28 16.14
C ALA A 58 4.98 -12.59 15.54
N HIS A 59 4.84 -12.81 14.24
CA HIS A 59 5.34 -14.04 13.60
C HIS A 59 6.68 -13.85 12.88
N GLY A 60 7.18 -12.62 12.80
CA GLY A 60 8.47 -12.28 12.18
C GLY A 60 9.35 -11.49 13.15
N TRP A 61 9.27 -10.17 13.11
CA TRP A 61 10.29 -9.25 13.64
C TRP A 61 10.48 -9.19 15.16
N LEU A 62 9.52 -9.64 15.97
CA LEU A 62 9.66 -9.69 17.43
C LEU A 62 10.13 -11.04 17.96
N ASN A 63 9.95 -12.12 17.20
CA ASN A 63 10.13 -13.48 17.72
C ASN A 63 11.01 -14.39 16.85
N LYS A 64 11.14 -14.13 15.54
CA LYS A 64 11.85 -15.00 14.59
C LYS A 64 12.95 -14.29 13.81
N TYR A 65 12.73 -13.04 13.37
CA TYR A 65 13.63 -12.36 12.44
C TYR A 65 14.67 -11.49 13.14
N SER A 66 15.93 -11.62 12.73
CA SER A 66 16.98 -10.66 13.13
C SER A 66 16.89 -9.37 12.31
N TRP A 67 17.12 -8.23 12.97
CA TRP A 67 17.10 -6.89 12.33
C TRP A 67 18.13 -6.72 11.18
N LEU A 68 19.07 -7.67 11.06
CA LEU A 68 20.20 -7.65 10.13
C LEU A 68 19.95 -8.50 8.88
N CYS A 69 19.60 -9.78 9.03
CA CYS A 69 19.56 -10.73 7.92
C CYS A 69 18.69 -11.94 8.28
N GLU A 70 17.71 -12.24 7.42
CA GLU A 70 16.86 -13.42 7.55
C GLU A 70 16.50 -13.97 6.16
N PRO A 71 16.57 -15.30 5.95
CA PRO A 71 16.21 -15.93 4.68
C PRO A 71 14.71 -15.85 4.36
N ILE A 72 14.43 -15.99 3.06
CA ILE A 72 13.13 -15.85 2.40
C ILE A 72 12.37 -17.19 2.48
N ASP A 73 11.09 -17.16 2.84
CA ASP A 73 10.20 -18.34 2.95
C ASP A 73 8.99 -18.19 2.00
N THR A 74 8.71 -19.23 1.21
CA THR A 74 8.00 -19.16 -0.10
C THR A 74 6.53 -19.61 -0.14
N SER A 75 5.81 -19.56 0.97
CA SER A 75 4.39 -19.92 1.01
C SER A 75 3.45 -18.77 0.61
N ASP A 76 2.54 -19.04 -0.34
CA ASP A 76 1.59 -18.09 -0.96
C ASP A 76 0.28 -17.86 -0.16
N ASP A 77 -0.21 -16.62 -0.08
CA ASP A 77 -1.61 -16.28 0.30
C ASP A 77 -2.07 -14.96 -0.38
N PRO A 78 -3.26 -14.89 -1.05
CA PRO A 78 -3.63 -13.74 -1.88
C PRO A 78 -4.79 -12.90 -1.30
N ILE A 79 -4.63 -11.56 -1.20
CA ILE A 79 -5.77 -10.63 -0.98
C ILE A 79 -5.63 -9.33 -1.80
N ALA A 80 -6.79 -8.83 -2.27
CA ALA A 80 -6.98 -7.97 -3.44
C ALA A 80 -7.39 -6.49 -3.18
N MET A 81 -7.03 -5.66 -4.19
CA MET A 81 -7.57 -4.44 -4.85
C MET A 81 -8.56 -3.42 -4.25
N GLN A 82 -8.50 -2.18 -4.81
CA GLN A 82 -9.33 -1.01 -4.47
C GLN A 82 -9.68 -0.07 -5.66
N VAL A 83 -10.97 0.29 -5.82
CA VAL A 83 -11.53 1.18 -6.88
C VAL A 83 -12.56 2.19 -6.32
N PHE A 84 -12.22 2.97 -5.29
CA PHE A 84 -13.21 3.85 -4.63
C PHE A 84 -13.14 5.35 -4.97
N PHE A 85 -12.12 5.81 -5.72
CA PHE A 85 -11.86 7.26 -5.85
C PHE A 85 -12.59 7.97 -7.02
N ILE A 86 -13.08 7.25 -8.03
CA ILE A 86 -13.69 7.85 -9.24
C ILE A 86 -15.13 8.31 -9.00
N LEU A 87 -15.86 7.60 -8.14
CA LEU A 87 -17.30 7.79 -7.96
C LEU A 87 -17.68 9.08 -7.20
N ARG A 88 -16.70 9.83 -6.68
CA ARG A 88 -16.92 11.05 -5.89
C ARG A 88 -16.73 12.36 -6.68
N LYS A 89 -16.39 12.33 -7.98
CA LYS A 89 -15.97 13.51 -8.79
C LYS A 89 -15.00 14.44 -8.04
N LYS A 90 -13.94 13.86 -7.46
CA LYS A 90 -12.91 14.64 -6.75
C LYS A 90 -11.55 14.45 -7.43
N ASP A 91 -11.47 14.92 -8.66
CA ASP A 91 -10.34 14.71 -9.58
C ASP A 91 -9.00 15.25 -9.04
N SER A 92 -9.05 16.23 -8.12
CA SER A 92 -7.85 16.77 -7.45
C SER A 92 -7.13 15.76 -6.55
N GLN A 93 -7.77 14.64 -6.19
CA GLN A 93 -7.13 13.55 -5.42
C GLN A 93 -6.48 12.48 -6.31
N ILE A 94 -6.81 12.42 -7.61
CA ILE A 94 -6.25 11.47 -8.59
C ILE A 94 -5.08 12.15 -9.32
N ASN A 95 -4.00 12.39 -8.59
CA ASN A 95 -2.77 12.98 -9.15
C ASN A 95 -1.86 11.92 -9.78
N PHE A 96 -0.82 12.39 -10.50
CA PHE A 96 0.17 11.50 -11.12
C PHE A 96 0.79 10.53 -10.10
N LEU A 97 1.18 11.02 -8.93
CA LEU A 97 1.82 10.22 -7.89
C LEU A 97 0.92 9.08 -7.41
N HIS A 98 -0.37 9.35 -7.17
CA HIS A 98 -1.35 8.35 -6.74
C HIS A 98 -1.54 7.27 -7.80
N VAL A 99 -1.72 7.66 -9.06
CA VAL A 99 -1.95 6.71 -10.15
C VAL A 99 -0.69 5.89 -10.41
N PHE A 100 0.47 6.53 -10.47
CA PHE A 100 1.75 5.85 -10.63
C PHE A 100 1.95 4.82 -9.51
N HIS A 101 1.87 5.24 -8.25
CA HIS A 101 2.01 4.37 -7.08
C HIS A 101 1.03 3.19 -7.10
N HIS A 102 -0.28 3.41 -7.25
CA HIS A 102 -1.25 2.30 -7.22
C HIS A 102 -1.21 1.40 -8.46
N SER A 103 -0.60 1.85 -9.56
CA SER A 103 -0.37 1.00 -10.73
C SER A 103 0.91 0.16 -10.63
N THR A 104 1.97 0.70 -9.99
CA THR A 104 3.26 0.02 -9.87
C THR A 104 3.33 -0.89 -8.64
N VAL A 105 2.69 -0.52 -7.53
CA VAL A 105 2.72 -1.29 -6.27
C VAL A 105 2.22 -2.73 -6.42
N PRO A 106 1.11 -3.04 -7.11
CA PRO A 106 0.69 -4.42 -7.30
C PRO A 106 1.69 -5.24 -8.13
N VAL A 107 2.36 -4.60 -9.09
CA VAL A 107 3.38 -5.24 -9.93
C VAL A 107 4.64 -5.51 -9.11
N THR A 108 5.13 -4.52 -8.37
CA THR A 108 6.34 -4.68 -7.53
C THR A 108 6.09 -5.65 -6.37
N ALA A 109 4.92 -5.61 -5.75
CA ALA A 109 4.51 -6.58 -4.71
C ALA A 109 4.45 -8.01 -5.28
N TRP A 110 3.90 -8.18 -6.49
CA TRP A 110 3.91 -9.48 -7.18
C TRP A 110 5.34 -10.00 -7.37
N PHE A 111 6.26 -9.16 -7.87
CA PHE A 111 7.66 -9.55 -8.00
C PHE A 111 8.31 -9.87 -6.64
N GLY A 112 8.03 -9.09 -5.60
CA GLY A 112 8.53 -9.34 -4.25
C GLY A 112 8.08 -10.69 -3.70
N VAL A 113 6.79 -11.01 -3.78
CA VAL A 113 6.24 -12.28 -3.30
C VAL A 113 6.66 -13.46 -4.19
N ALA A 114 6.75 -13.27 -5.51
CA ALA A 114 7.07 -14.37 -6.43
C ALA A 114 8.54 -14.79 -6.44
N TYR A 115 9.46 -13.89 -6.07
CA TYR A 115 10.91 -14.15 -6.15
C TYR A 115 11.64 -13.98 -4.82
N GLY A 116 11.01 -13.39 -3.80
CA GLY A 116 11.63 -13.18 -2.50
C GLY A 116 10.64 -12.94 -1.35
N PRO A 117 9.68 -13.83 -1.10
CA PRO A 117 8.72 -13.71 0.00
C PRO A 117 9.38 -13.84 1.39
N GLY A 118 9.05 -12.92 2.31
CA GLY A 118 9.58 -12.99 3.67
C GLY A 118 10.99 -12.42 3.86
N GLY A 119 11.65 -12.80 4.95
CA GLY A 119 12.99 -12.33 5.30
C GLY A 119 13.10 -10.80 5.39
N TYR A 120 14.24 -10.25 4.97
CA TYR A 120 14.48 -8.80 4.95
C TYR A 120 13.51 -8.03 4.02
N ASN A 121 12.96 -8.67 2.98
CA ASN A 121 11.98 -8.04 2.09
C ASN A 121 10.65 -7.76 2.79
N SER A 122 10.33 -8.48 3.88
CA SER A 122 9.11 -8.28 4.68
C SER A 122 9.12 -7.00 5.52
N ILE A 123 10.27 -6.30 5.65
CA ILE A 123 10.35 -5.06 6.42
C ILE A 123 9.57 -3.91 5.74
N PHE A 124 9.59 -3.87 4.41
CA PHE A 124 8.89 -2.85 3.65
C PHE A 124 7.37 -2.94 3.84
N PRO A 125 6.70 -4.10 3.63
CA PRO A 125 5.27 -4.23 3.90
C PRO A 125 4.92 -4.00 5.37
N LEU A 126 5.82 -4.31 6.33
CA LEU A 126 5.61 -4.00 7.75
C LEU A 126 5.50 -2.48 7.99
N PHE A 127 6.54 -1.72 7.63
CA PHE A 127 6.54 -0.26 7.83
C PHE A 127 5.45 0.42 7.02
N ASN A 128 5.19 -0.08 5.81
CA ASN A 128 4.14 0.44 4.96
C ASN A 128 2.74 0.21 5.56
N ALA A 129 2.45 -1.00 6.06
CA ALA A 129 1.19 -1.30 6.73
C ALA A 129 1.01 -0.42 7.98
N PHE A 130 2.06 -0.23 8.78
CA PHE A 130 2.02 0.64 9.95
C PHE A 130 1.68 2.09 9.60
N VAL A 131 2.33 2.67 8.59
CA VAL A 131 2.02 4.03 8.13
C VAL A 131 0.61 4.12 7.53
N HIS A 132 0.16 3.06 6.84
CA HIS A 132 -1.17 2.96 6.27
C HIS A 132 -2.28 2.93 7.33
N ILE A 133 -2.07 2.38 8.53
CA ILE A 133 -3.02 2.48 9.65
C ILE A 133 -3.37 3.96 9.90
N TRP A 134 -2.35 4.81 10.05
CA TRP A 134 -2.54 6.23 10.33
C TRP A 134 -3.12 7.00 9.15
N MET A 135 -2.69 6.66 7.92
CA MET A 135 -3.20 7.28 6.71
C MET A 135 -4.70 6.97 6.49
N TYR A 136 -5.11 5.71 6.59
CA TYR A 136 -6.51 5.32 6.42
C TYR A 136 -7.38 5.80 7.58
N LEU A 137 -6.85 5.86 8.81
CA LEU A 137 -7.55 6.46 9.93
C LEU A 137 -7.86 7.94 9.66
N TYR A 138 -6.88 8.70 9.16
CA TYR A 138 -7.09 10.09 8.75
C TYR A 138 -8.15 10.21 7.65
N TYR A 139 -8.13 9.35 6.63
CA TYR A 139 -9.12 9.39 5.56
C TYR A 139 -10.52 8.99 6.02
N GLY A 140 -10.65 8.01 6.91
CA GLY A 140 -11.91 7.64 7.54
C GLY A 140 -12.50 8.81 8.34
N LEU A 141 -11.68 9.46 9.18
CA LEU A 141 -12.10 10.64 9.94
C LEU A 141 -12.45 11.83 9.01
N ALA A 142 -11.66 12.06 7.96
CA ALA A 142 -11.93 13.13 7.00
C ALA A 142 -13.23 12.88 6.20
N ALA A 143 -13.63 11.62 6.03
CA ALA A 143 -14.88 11.25 5.36
C ALA A 143 -16.13 11.51 6.22
N ILE A 144 -16.01 11.66 7.55
CA ILE A 144 -17.15 12.00 8.44
C ILE A 144 -17.76 13.35 8.04
N GLY A 145 -16.93 14.33 7.68
CA GLY A 145 -17.39 15.60 7.11
C GLY A 145 -16.65 16.83 7.64
N PRO A 146 -17.14 18.04 7.29
CA PRO A 146 -16.47 19.30 7.62
C PRO A 146 -16.26 19.52 9.13
N GLY A 147 -17.21 19.08 9.96
CA GLY A 147 -17.11 19.15 11.42
C GLY A 147 -15.91 18.37 11.98
N MET A 148 -15.59 17.21 11.41
CA MET A 148 -14.44 16.40 11.81
C MET A 148 -13.13 16.92 11.21
N GLN A 149 -13.16 17.41 9.96
CA GLN A 149 -11.97 17.89 9.26
C GLN A 149 -11.26 19.04 9.99
N LYS A 150 -11.97 19.86 10.76
CA LYS A 150 -11.37 20.93 11.57
C LYS A 150 -10.38 20.40 12.62
N TYR A 151 -10.60 19.19 13.13
CA TYR A 151 -9.76 18.57 14.15
C TYR A 151 -8.55 17.84 13.56
N LEU A 152 -8.47 17.72 12.23
CA LEU A 152 -7.42 16.98 11.53
C LEU A 152 -6.17 17.84 11.22
N TRP A 153 -5.72 18.62 12.20
CA TRP A 153 -4.56 19.52 12.09
C TRP A 153 -3.24 18.80 11.83
N TRP A 154 -3.16 17.52 12.18
CA TRP A 154 -1.96 16.68 12.11
C TRP A 154 -1.68 16.10 10.71
N LYS A 155 -2.43 16.51 9.67
CA LYS A 155 -2.19 16.10 8.27
C LYS A 155 -0.72 16.23 7.84
N LYS A 156 -0.04 17.30 8.24
CA LYS A 156 1.37 17.54 7.90
C LYS A 156 2.31 16.52 8.54
N HIS A 157 1.98 16.04 9.73
CA HIS A 157 2.77 15.02 10.43
C HIS A 157 2.64 13.65 9.77
N LEU A 158 1.46 13.32 9.22
CA LEU A 158 1.29 12.13 8.40
C LEU A 158 2.18 12.13 7.16
N THR A 159 2.23 13.26 6.44
CA THR A 159 3.08 13.36 5.25
C THR A 159 4.57 13.25 5.62
N LYS A 160 4.98 13.83 6.75
CA LYS A 160 6.34 13.64 7.29
C LYS A 160 6.60 12.17 7.63
N LEU A 161 5.66 11.48 8.26
CA LEU A 161 5.76 10.05 8.58
C LEU A 161 5.96 9.19 7.32
N GLN A 162 5.21 9.48 6.25
CA GLN A 162 5.37 8.80 4.95
C GLN A 162 6.75 9.05 4.34
N LEU A 163 7.25 10.29 4.38
CA LEU A 163 8.59 10.60 3.86
C LEU A 163 9.69 9.93 4.68
N VAL A 164 9.57 9.94 6.01
CA VAL A 164 10.52 9.24 6.90
C VAL A 164 10.53 7.75 6.62
N GLN A 165 9.36 7.13 6.41
CA GLN A 165 9.27 5.71 6.01
C GLN A 165 10.08 5.44 4.74
N PHE A 166 9.92 6.24 3.68
CA PHE A 166 10.69 6.03 2.44
C PHE A 166 12.19 6.24 2.62
N THR A 167 12.60 7.26 3.38
CA THR A 167 14.01 7.55 3.65
C THR A 167 14.68 6.43 4.44
N VAL A 168 14.06 5.97 5.54
CA VAL A 168 14.59 4.89 6.36
C VAL A 168 14.68 3.59 5.56
N MET A 169 13.65 3.25 4.78
CA MET A 169 13.66 2.06 3.93
C MET A 169 14.75 2.14 2.86
N PHE A 170 14.95 3.30 2.23
CA PHE A 170 16.01 3.49 1.24
C PHE A 170 17.40 3.19 1.81
N PHE A 171 17.72 3.73 2.99
CA PHE A 171 19.00 3.47 3.64
C PHE A 171 19.12 2.01 4.10
N TYR A 172 18.05 1.40 4.61
CA TYR A 172 18.06 -0.01 5.01
C TYR A 172 18.37 -0.94 3.84
N PHE A 173 17.65 -0.80 2.72
CA PHE A 173 17.91 -1.63 1.54
C PHE A 173 19.27 -1.32 0.89
N SER A 174 19.72 -0.06 0.90
CA SER A 174 21.06 0.28 0.42
C SER A 174 22.16 -0.35 1.27
N PHE A 175 21.99 -0.36 2.59
CA PHE A 175 22.92 -1.02 3.52
C PHE A 175 22.96 -2.53 3.28
N LEU A 176 21.80 -3.18 3.16
CA LEU A 176 21.75 -4.61 2.86
C LEU A 176 22.41 -4.94 1.52
N TRP A 177 22.16 -4.14 0.48
CA TRP A 177 22.76 -4.37 -0.82
C TRP A 177 24.29 -4.24 -0.82
N LEU A 178 24.83 -3.31 -0.03
CA LEU A 178 26.27 -3.06 0.04
C LEU A 178 27.02 -4.01 0.98
N PHE A 179 26.39 -4.45 2.08
CA PHE A 179 27.09 -5.11 3.19
C PHE A 179 26.54 -6.51 3.53
N ALA A 180 25.37 -6.91 3.05
CA ALA A 180 24.87 -8.25 3.33
C ALA A 180 25.59 -9.29 2.43
N PRO A 181 25.93 -10.47 2.98
CA PRO A 181 26.55 -11.53 2.20
C PRO A 181 25.62 -11.99 1.06
N PRO A 182 26.14 -12.41 -0.11
CA PRO A 182 25.32 -12.83 -1.25
C PRO A 182 24.33 -13.95 -0.94
N SER A 183 24.64 -14.81 0.04
CA SER A 183 23.79 -15.89 0.55
C SER A 183 22.52 -15.41 1.26
N ALA A 184 22.45 -14.12 1.63
CA ALA A 184 21.28 -13.49 2.24
C ALA A 184 20.35 -12.82 1.21
N ILE A 185 20.89 -12.43 0.06
CA ILE A 185 20.20 -11.62 -0.96
C ILE A 185 19.63 -12.50 -2.08
N LEU A 186 20.34 -13.58 -2.41
CA LEU A 186 19.93 -14.50 -3.46
C LEU A 186 19.26 -15.73 -2.81
N PRO A 187 18.07 -16.15 -3.28
CA PRO A 187 17.50 -17.41 -2.85
C PRO A 187 18.50 -18.54 -3.13
N PRO A 188 18.59 -19.57 -2.27
CA PRO A 188 19.42 -20.72 -2.56
C PRO A 188 18.91 -21.35 -3.85
N PHE A 189 19.78 -21.42 -4.87
CA PHE A 189 19.50 -22.14 -6.11
C PHE A 189 19.43 -23.66 -5.85
#